data_AF-A0A8T3NAK3-F1
#
_entry.id   AF-A0A8T3NAK3-F1
#
_cell.length_a   1.000
_cell.length_b   1.000
_cell.length_c   1.000
_cell.angle_alpha   90.00
_cell.angle_beta   90.00
_cell.angle_gamma   90.00
#
_symmetry.space_group_name_H-M   'P 1'
#
loop_
_entity.id
_entity.type
_entity.pdbx_description
1 polymer ?
#
loop_
_entity_poly.entity_id
_entity_poly.type
_entity_poly.pdbx_seq_one_letter_code
_entity_poly.pdbx_strand_id
1 'polypeptide(L)'
;MMLLVIGTSARAQWSDFDTNPAYDDCILEHLSGAKLDIASQLITNACYENYEDSGLMSDEDRAYNQCLLDYLPRVESITATLQIRRVCARKFDD
;
A
#
# COMPACT_ATOMS: atom_id res chain seq x y z
N MET A 1 -52.91 5.37 -20.12
CA MET A 1 -51.84 5.54 -21.14
C MET A 1 -50.74 6.37 -20.50
N MET A 2 -49.51 5.90 -20.62
CA MET A 2 -48.26 6.19 -19.87
C MET A 2 -48.06 7.59 -19.24
N LEU A 3 -47.66 7.55 -17.95
CA LEU A 3 -46.94 8.62 -17.24
C LEU A 3 -45.48 8.66 -17.70
N LEU A 4 -44.97 9.83 -18.06
CA LEU A 4 -43.53 10.08 -18.27
C LEU A 4 -43.07 11.15 -17.27
N VAL A 5 -42.60 10.70 -16.11
CA VAL A 5 -41.81 11.53 -15.21
C VAL A 5 -40.36 11.40 -15.66
N ILE A 6 -39.84 12.41 -16.36
CA ILE A 6 -38.44 12.46 -16.77
C ILE A 6 -37.62 12.86 -15.54
N GLY A 7 -37.28 11.88 -14.71
CA GLY A 7 -36.31 12.04 -13.65
C GLY A 7 -34.91 12.09 -14.26
N THR A 8 -34.40 13.28 -14.56
CA THR A 8 -32.97 13.45 -14.87
C THR A 8 -32.19 13.31 -13.56
N SER A 9 -31.89 12.08 -13.16
CA SER A 9 -30.85 11.83 -12.18
C SER A 9 -29.53 12.23 -12.82
N ALA A 10 -29.06 13.44 -12.52
CA ALA A 10 -27.68 13.82 -12.76
C ALA A 10 -26.80 12.79 -12.03
N ARG A 11 -26.24 11.84 -12.78
CA ARG A 11 -25.12 11.05 -12.28
C ARG A 11 -24.00 12.05 -12.05
N ALA A 12 -23.77 12.42 -10.79
CA ALA A 12 -22.55 13.09 -10.41
C ALA A 12 -21.41 12.17 -10.86
N GLN A 13 -20.76 12.53 -11.96
CA GLN A 13 -19.54 11.90 -12.42
C GLN A 13 -18.44 12.55 -11.63
N TRP A 14 -18.17 12.00 -10.45
CA TRP A 14 -16.98 12.30 -9.68
C TRP A 14 -15.83 11.79 -10.54
N SER A 15 -15.05 12.70 -11.11
CA SER A 15 -13.81 12.35 -11.78
C SER A 15 -12.89 11.75 -10.73
N ASP A 16 -12.52 10.48 -10.94
CA ASP A 16 -11.49 9.75 -10.24
C ASP A 16 -10.28 10.67 -10.03
N PHE A 17 -10.04 11.04 -8.78
CA PHE A 17 -8.96 11.95 -8.42
C PHE A 17 -7.72 11.08 -8.26
N ASP A 18 -7.07 10.76 -9.38
CA ASP A 18 -5.70 10.21 -9.46
C ASP A 18 -5.35 9.24 -8.33
N THR A 19 -6.22 8.26 -8.08
CA THR A 19 -6.07 7.29 -6.99
C THR A 19 -5.64 5.99 -7.62
N ASN A 20 -4.45 5.51 -7.26
CA ASN A 20 -3.96 4.23 -7.71
C ASN A 20 -4.62 3.12 -6.88
N PRO A 21 -5.61 2.38 -7.42
CA PRO A 21 -6.36 1.42 -6.62
C PRO A 21 -5.46 0.32 -6.05
N ALA A 22 -4.34 0.00 -6.71
CA ALA A 22 -3.40 -1.00 -6.22
C ALA A 22 -2.60 -0.50 -5.00
N TYR A 23 -2.30 0.81 -4.94
CA TYR A 23 -1.71 1.41 -3.74
C TYR A 23 -2.69 1.37 -2.57
N ASP A 24 -3.95 1.76 -2.80
CA ASP A 24 -4.99 1.74 -1.78
C ASP A 24 -5.24 0.32 -1.23
N ASP A 25 -5.30 -0.67 -2.12
CA ASP A 25 -5.44 -2.07 -1.75
C ASP A 25 -4.24 -2.54 -0.91
N CYS A 26 -3.00 -2.17 -1.28
CA CYS A 26 -1.80 -2.48 -0.51
C CYS A 26 -1.85 -1.88 0.91
N ILE A 27 -2.27 -0.62 1.02
CA ILE A 27 -2.44 0.05 2.32
C ILE A 27 -3.48 -0.68 3.16
N LEU A 28 -4.65 -1.00 2.62
CA LEU A 28 -5.70 -1.71 3.35
C LEU A 28 -5.26 -3.10 3.81
N GLU A 29 -4.56 -3.84 2.94
CA GLU A 29 -4.07 -5.19 3.23
C GLU A 29 -3.04 -5.19 4.38
N HIS A 30 -2.01 -4.34 4.29
CA HIS A 30 -0.85 -4.45 5.17
C HIS A 30 -0.87 -3.48 6.35
N LEU A 31 -1.40 -2.26 6.16
CA LEU A 31 -1.40 -1.25 7.23
C LEU A 31 -2.42 -1.56 8.33
N SER A 32 -3.51 -2.25 7.99
CA SER A 32 -4.57 -2.62 8.95
C SER A 32 -4.06 -3.46 10.13
N GLY A 33 -2.99 -4.23 9.91
CA GLY A 33 -2.36 -5.03 10.96
C GLY A 33 -1.38 -4.25 11.83
N ALA A 34 -0.81 -3.15 11.32
CA ALA A 34 0.32 -2.44 11.90
C ALA A 34 0.05 -1.94 13.33
N LYS A 35 0.96 -2.28 14.24
CA LYS A 35 0.83 -1.94 15.68
C LYS A 35 1.77 -0.84 16.15
N LEU A 36 2.65 -0.36 15.26
CA LEU A 36 3.66 0.67 15.56
C LEU A 36 3.79 1.66 14.41
N ASP A 37 3.89 2.95 14.73
CA ASP A 37 4.01 4.03 13.74
C ASP A 37 5.24 3.87 12.83
N ILE A 38 6.36 3.35 13.35
CA ILE A 38 7.55 3.07 12.54
C ILE A 38 7.32 1.92 11.55
N ALA A 39 6.55 0.90 11.93
CA ALA A 39 6.16 -0.16 11.01
C ALA A 39 5.19 0.37 9.95
N SER A 40 4.24 1.21 10.37
CA SER A 40 3.31 1.89 9.47
C SER A 40 4.04 2.71 8.40
N GLN A 41 5.03 3.51 8.77
CA GLN A 41 5.83 4.29 7.81
C GLN A 41 6.56 3.40 6.80
N LEU A 42 7.17 2.30 7.25
CA LEU A 42 7.86 1.37 6.37
C LEU A 42 6.89 0.65 5.41
N ILE A 43 5.70 0.28 5.89
CA ILE A 43 4.64 -0.33 5.07
C ILE A 43 4.14 0.67 4.02
N THR A 44 3.84 1.91 4.42
CA THR A 44 3.39 2.96 3.49
C THR A 44 4.42 3.22 2.40
N ASN A 45 5.70 3.34 2.76
CA ASN A 45 6.77 3.54 1.78
C ASN A 45 6.89 2.35 0.82
N ALA A 46 6.83 1.11 1.33
CA ALA A 46 6.89 -0.09 0.49
C ALA A 46 5.72 -0.15 -0.51
N CYS A 47 4.49 0.20 -0.08
CA CYS A 47 3.34 0.31 -0.99
C CYS A 47 3.53 1.43 -2.02
N TYR A 48 4.02 2.60 -1.60
CA TYR A 48 4.25 3.73 -2.49
C TYR A 48 5.28 3.39 -3.58
N GLU A 49 6.43 2.84 -3.20
CA GLU A 49 7.47 2.43 -4.15
C GLU A 49 6.94 1.38 -5.13
N ASN A 50 6.23 0.36 -4.64
CA ASN A 50 5.72 -0.72 -5.48
C ASN A 50 4.68 -0.30 -6.51
N TYR A 51 3.85 0.72 -6.22
CA TYR A 51 2.67 1.04 -7.03
C TYR A 51 2.67 2.45 -7.61
N GLU A 52 3.16 3.46 -6.88
CA GLU A 52 3.18 4.85 -7.33
C GLU A 52 4.53 5.26 -7.95
N ASP A 53 5.65 4.76 -7.41
CA ASP A 53 7.01 5.04 -7.90
C ASP A 53 7.69 3.81 -8.52
N SER A 54 6.89 2.98 -9.19
CA SER A 54 7.31 1.65 -9.66
C SER A 54 8.17 1.67 -10.92
N GLY A 55 8.36 2.84 -11.55
CA GLY A 55 8.93 2.99 -12.90
C GLY A 55 10.41 2.59 -13.02
N LEU A 56 11.14 2.51 -11.91
CA LEU A 56 12.57 2.16 -11.87
C LEU A 56 12.91 1.05 -10.87
N MET A 57 11.91 0.42 -10.25
CA MET A 57 12.15 -0.64 -9.27
C MET A 57 12.73 -1.90 -9.91
N SER A 58 13.84 -2.37 -9.38
CA SER A 58 14.39 -3.69 -9.67
C SER A 58 13.53 -4.81 -9.06
N ASP A 59 13.75 -6.05 -9.50
CA ASP A 59 13.10 -7.22 -8.87
C ASP A 59 13.54 -7.39 -7.40
N GLU A 60 14.76 -6.97 -7.09
CA GLU A 60 15.35 -6.93 -5.75
C GLU A 60 14.64 -5.94 -4.84
N ASP A 61 14.40 -4.71 -5.31
CA ASP A 61 13.63 -3.69 -4.57
C ASP A 61 12.21 -4.18 -4.29
N ARG A 62 11.56 -4.81 -5.26
CA ARG A 62 10.22 -5.38 -5.10
C ARG A 62 10.22 -6.50 -4.06
N ALA A 63 11.24 -7.37 -4.07
CA ALA A 63 11.39 -8.44 -3.10
C ALA A 63 11.66 -7.91 -1.68
N TYR A 64 12.48 -6.86 -1.55
CA TYR A 64 12.70 -6.16 -0.29
C TYR A 64 11.38 -5.60 0.26
N ASN A 65 10.62 -4.88 -0.56
CA ASN A 65 9.33 -4.31 -0.15
C ASN A 65 8.32 -5.37 0.23
N GLN A 66 8.20 -6.47 -0.53
CA GLN A 66 7.34 -7.58 -0.17
C GLN A 66 7.75 -8.21 1.18
N CYS A 67 9.05 -8.34 1.44
CA CYS A 67 9.54 -8.83 2.73
C CYS A 67 9.11 -7.91 3.89
N LEU A 68 9.10 -6.59 3.71
CA LEU A 68 8.58 -5.69 4.74
C LEU A 68 7.07 -5.90 4.96
N LEU A 69 6.30 -5.95 3.88
CA LEU A 69 4.84 -6.09 3.90
C LEU A 69 4.36 -7.39 4.56
N ASP A 70 5.11 -8.49 4.40
CA ASP A 70 4.76 -9.80 4.98
C ASP A 70 4.94 -9.86 6.51
N TYR A 71 5.98 -9.21 7.02
CA TYR A 71 6.44 -9.39 8.40
C TYR A 71 6.15 -8.21 9.32
N LEU A 72 6.12 -6.98 8.83
CA LEU A 72 5.95 -5.79 9.67
C LEU A 72 4.56 -5.59 10.27
N PRO A 73 3.42 -5.96 9.63
CA PRO A 73 2.10 -5.64 10.17
C PRO A 73 1.92 -6.11 11.61
N ARG A 74 2.46 -7.27 11.99
CA ARG A 74 2.20 -7.88 13.30
C ARG A 74 3.22 -7.51 14.38
N VAL A 75 4.16 -6.62 14.11
CA VAL A 75 5.29 -6.34 15.00
C VAL A 75 4.96 -5.24 16.01
N GLU A 76 5.15 -5.56 17.30
CA GLU A 76 4.85 -4.66 18.43
C GLU A 76 6.10 -4.02 19.06
N SER A 77 7.30 -4.37 18.56
CA SER A 77 8.56 -3.87 19.12
C SER A 77 9.38 -3.11 18.07
N ILE A 78 9.81 -1.89 18.41
CA ILE A 78 10.69 -1.07 17.58
C ILE A 78 11.97 -1.84 17.23
N THR A 79 12.56 -2.53 18.22
CA THR A 79 13.77 -3.33 18.01
C THR A 79 13.53 -4.45 17.00
N ALA A 80 12.39 -5.15 17.09
CA ALA A 80 12.02 -6.19 16.15
C ALA A 80 11.77 -5.62 14.75
N THR A 81 11.10 -4.47 14.63
CA THR A 81 10.87 -3.78 13.35
C THR A 81 12.19 -3.46 12.66
N LEU A 82 13.14 -2.87 13.39
CA LEU A 82 14.46 -2.53 12.84
C LEU A 82 15.26 -3.78 12.45
N GLN A 83 15.15 -4.85 13.22
CA GLN A 83 15.83 -6.11 12.92
C GLN A 83 15.25 -6.77 11.67
N ILE A 84 13.92 -6.80 11.52
CA ILE A 84 13.24 -7.32 10.33
C ILE A 84 13.65 -6.52 9.10
N ARG A 85 13.57 -5.18 9.15
CA ARG A 85 14.03 -4.31 8.07
C ARG A 85 15.45 -4.63 7.63
N ARG A 86 16.37 -4.76 8.60
CA ARG A 86 17.78 -5.09 8.32
C ARG A 86 17.93 -6.50 7.72
N VAL A 87 17.12 -7.47 8.14
CA VAL A 87 17.13 -8.82 7.57
C VAL A 87 16.61 -8.81 6.14
N CYS A 88 15.53 -8.10 5.85
CA CYS A 88 15.00 -7.95 4.49
C CYS A 88 16.03 -7.30 3.57
N ALA A 89 16.67 -6.21 4.00
CA ALA A 89 17.73 -5.57 3.22
C ALA A 89 18.87 -6.55 2.89
N ARG A 90 19.42 -7.25 3.89
CA ARG A 90 20.50 -8.24 3.63
C ARG A 90 20.12 -9.39 2.69
N LYS A 91 18.83 -9.63 2.45
CA LYS A 91 18.37 -10.70 1.54
C LYS A 91 18.24 -10.22 0.09
N PHE A 92 18.02 -8.93 -0.13
CA PHE A 92 17.50 -8.40 -1.38
C PHE A 92 18.08 -7.03 -1.78
N ASP A 93 19.01 -6.47 -1.01
CA ASP A 93 19.68 -5.19 -1.26
C ASP A 93 21.17 -5.53 -1.50
N ASP A 94 21.52 -5.87 -2.75
CA ASP A 94 22.88 -6.26 -3.21
C ASP A 94 23.59 -5.09 -3.92
#